data_AF-A0A428PWM5-F1
#
_entry.id   AF-A0A428PWM5-F1
#
_cell.length_a   1.000
_cell.length_b   1.000
_cell.length_c   1.000
_cell.angle_alpha   90.00
_cell.angle_beta   90.00
_cell.angle_gamma   90.00
#
_symmetry.space_group_name_H-M   'P 1'
#
loop_
_entity.id
_entity.type
_entity.pdbx_description
1 polymer ?
#
loop_
_entity_poly.entity_id
_entity_poly.type
_entity_poly.pdbx_seq_one_letter_code
_entity_poly.pdbx_strand_id
1 'polypeptide(L)'
;MAHPLESLPLHVISQILEHLGTIQQLGMTVLSHRVFYTALKDNLHSVVGGILTRQIPEHVLPFAVTLRESERIKPGDHKAIAQFLSRFEAAVLDPAATLASLNKLSLSDYADLSRTYAAVESLRRGISKDAIHLVNKFGLLQSPILSQSESFRLDRAFFRYQIMCNLFCPPDASSPQDELEDLAEKYFSMFSPWVNEQLVCVYAYLERKVREAFDQLAAHDVDWGEMPIGWHEDANDSPRIQWFLSQGLYFLASVARAGTYEERANLLQLDNFNPRESALYPYWQLYSMVPNAGTLEPLDLEDTESTLGLYKPEQLQKLSRQLDGPWDELGTGPYLTWLGTHYTKSIFNSTFCQEDWNLWDCVYVLWDIQDRQESQMNEFWERVRREPSMFPPYRNTWLEEEIQQSERERTDIYFAGGSGYWPRNSIDFSKIQGLSDEQKGKLITKWKEEKHT
;
A
#
# COMPACT_ATOMS: atom_id res chain seq x y z
N MET A 1 -20.70 40.52 27.82
CA MET A 1 -21.60 39.60 27.11
C MET A 1 -20.93 38.25 27.10
N ALA A 2 -21.56 37.20 27.62
CA ALA A 2 -21.01 35.84 27.51
C ALA A 2 -21.00 35.43 26.03
N HIS A 3 -19.96 34.75 25.58
CA HIS A 3 -19.89 34.25 24.21
C HIS A 3 -21.07 33.28 23.98
N PRO A 4 -21.78 33.31 22.83
CA PRO A 4 -23.00 32.51 22.63
C PRO A 4 -22.80 31.01 22.93
N LEU A 5 -21.63 30.48 22.58
CA LEU A 5 -21.25 29.08 22.84
C LEU A 5 -21.12 28.73 24.33
N GLU A 6 -20.81 29.69 25.20
CA GLU A 6 -20.72 29.44 26.66
C GLU A 6 -22.09 29.34 27.33
N SER A 7 -23.14 29.80 26.65
CA SER A 7 -24.52 29.73 27.14
C SER A 7 -25.26 28.46 26.71
N LEU A 8 -24.65 27.66 25.83
CA LEU A 8 -25.25 26.42 25.35
C LEU A 8 -25.09 25.29 26.38
N PRO A 9 -26.07 24.37 26.48
CA PRO A 9 -25.91 23.14 27.23
C PRO A 9 -24.73 22.31 26.71
N LEU A 10 -24.00 21.63 27.61
CA LEU A 10 -22.82 20.84 27.25
C LEU A 10 -23.12 19.77 26.18
N HIS A 11 -24.31 19.14 26.21
CA HIS A 11 -24.69 18.16 25.19
C HIS A 11 -24.80 18.75 23.78
N VAL A 12 -25.25 20.01 23.65
CA VAL A 12 -25.29 20.72 22.36
C VAL A 12 -23.87 21.02 21.89
N ILE A 13 -22.99 21.41 22.81
CA ILE A 13 -21.58 21.64 22.50
C ILE A 13 -20.90 20.34 22.06
N SER A 14 -21.18 19.20 22.71
CA SER A 14 -20.69 17.89 22.30
C SER A 14 -21.17 17.53 20.90
N GLN A 15 -22.45 17.75 20.57
CA GLN A 15 -22.96 17.56 19.20
C GLN A 15 -22.26 18.46 18.18
N ILE A 16 -21.90 19.69 18.54
CA ILE A 16 -21.09 20.56 17.66
C ILE A 16 -19.69 19.96 17.45
N LEU A 17 -19.04 19.48 18.52
CA LEU A 17 -17.71 18.87 18.46
C LEU A 17 -17.69 17.57 17.63
N GLU A 18 -18.78 16.80 17.62
CA GLU A 18 -18.94 15.60 16.79
C GLU A 18 -18.79 15.87 15.28
N HIS A 19 -19.07 17.10 14.83
CA HIS A 19 -19.00 17.49 13.42
C HIS A 19 -17.62 18.00 13.00
N LEU A 20 -16.61 17.95 13.88
CA LEU A 20 -15.24 18.25 13.50
C LEU A 20 -14.72 17.24 12.48
N GLY A 21 -13.87 17.70 11.58
CA GLY A 21 -13.37 16.88 10.47
C GLY A 21 -12.33 15.85 10.90
N THR A 22 -11.61 16.07 12.01
CA THR A 22 -10.61 15.13 12.53
C THR A 22 -10.44 15.18 14.05
N ILE A 23 -9.89 14.11 14.63
CA ILE A 23 -9.50 14.07 16.04
C ILE A 23 -8.40 15.10 16.36
N GLN A 24 -7.53 15.43 15.38
CA GLN A 24 -6.54 16.50 15.55
C GLN A 24 -7.20 17.88 15.71
N GLN A 25 -8.25 18.16 14.92
CA GLN A 25 -9.02 19.40 15.05
C GLN A 25 -9.76 19.47 16.40
N LEU A 26 -10.23 18.34 16.92
CA LEU A 26 -10.79 18.24 18.26
C LEU A 26 -9.76 18.65 19.33
N GLY A 27 -8.52 18.16 19.22
CA GLY A 27 -7.44 18.56 20.13
C GLY A 27 -7.23 20.07 20.17
N MET A 28 -7.13 20.72 19.00
CA MET A 28 -6.98 22.17 18.90
C MET A 28 -8.19 22.93 19.46
N THR A 29 -9.40 22.44 19.19
CA THR A 29 -10.65 23.07 19.66
C THR A 29 -10.78 23.00 21.17
N VAL A 30 -10.46 21.86 21.77
CA VAL A 30 -10.53 21.64 23.22
C VAL A 30 -9.53 22.50 23.98
N LEU A 31 -8.36 22.76 23.40
CA LEU A 31 -7.35 23.67 23.97
C LEU A 31 -7.75 25.15 23.87
N SER A 32 -8.70 25.50 23.01
CA SER A 32 -9.09 26.90 22.82
C SER A 32 -9.93 27.47 23.97
N HIS A 33 -10.76 26.65 24.65
CA HIS A 33 -11.59 27.11 25.76
C HIS A 33 -12.08 25.96 26.66
N ARG A 34 -12.21 26.23 27.96
CA ARG A 34 -12.64 25.26 28.99
C ARG A 34 -13.99 24.61 28.73
N VAL A 35 -14.89 25.30 28.02
CA VAL A 35 -16.24 24.79 27.75
C VAL A 35 -16.20 23.56 26.83
N PHE A 36 -15.31 23.56 25.84
CA PHE A 36 -15.11 22.45 24.92
C PHE A 36 -14.44 21.27 25.62
N TYR A 37 -13.46 21.53 26.49
CA TYR A 37 -12.86 20.51 27.34
C TYR A 37 -13.89 19.82 28.24
N THR A 38 -14.76 20.62 28.86
CA THR A 38 -15.81 20.09 29.75
C THR A 38 -16.82 19.25 28.96
N ALA A 39 -17.27 19.74 27.80
CA ALA A 39 -18.19 19.01 26.92
C ALA A 39 -17.58 17.70 26.38
N LEU A 40 -16.29 17.68 26.04
CA LEU A 40 -15.59 16.46 25.63
C LEU A 40 -15.47 15.48 26.80
N LYS A 41 -15.10 15.95 27.99
CA LYS A 41 -14.92 15.10 29.17
C LYS A 41 -16.20 14.33 29.52
N ASP A 42 -17.35 15.00 29.44
CA ASP A 42 -18.64 14.41 29.81
C ASP A 42 -19.21 13.49 28.72
N ASN A 43 -18.79 13.65 27.45
CA ASN A 43 -19.35 12.91 26.30
C ASN A 43 -18.26 12.35 25.38
N LEU A 44 -17.14 11.89 25.94
CA LEU A 44 -15.93 11.52 25.18
C LEU A 44 -16.26 10.62 24.00
N HIS A 45 -16.81 9.42 24.26
CA HIS A 45 -17.09 8.41 23.24
C HIS A 45 -18.11 8.85 22.20
N SER A 46 -19.09 9.68 22.58
CA SER A 46 -20.04 10.26 21.63
C SER A 46 -19.32 11.18 20.65
N VAL A 47 -18.49 12.09 21.19
CA VAL A 47 -17.76 13.07 20.39
C VAL A 47 -16.77 12.41 19.44
N VAL A 48 -15.85 11.61 19.97
CA VAL A 48 -14.80 11.01 19.15
C VAL A 48 -15.32 9.89 18.26
N GLY A 49 -16.34 9.15 18.72
CA GLY A 49 -17.03 8.16 17.91
C GLY A 49 -17.77 8.81 16.74
N GLY A 50 -18.48 9.91 16.99
CA GLY A 50 -19.17 10.68 15.95
C GLY A 50 -18.23 11.31 14.92
N ILE A 51 -17.03 11.72 15.34
CA ILE A 51 -16.00 12.17 14.38
C ILE A 51 -15.54 10.99 13.53
N LEU A 52 -15.17 9.85 14.14
CA LEU A 52 -14.67 8.69 13.39
C LEU A 52 -15.69 8.13 12.41
N THR A 53 -16.97 8.00 12.78
CA THR A 53 -17.99 7.42 11.90
C THR A 53 -18.37 8.34 10.74
N ARG A 54 -18.07 9.65 10.85
CA ARG A 54 -18.15 10.59 9.71
C ARG A 54 -16.92 10.53 8.82
N GLN A 55 -15.75 10.21 9.38
CA GLN A 55 -14.51 10.08 8.63
C GLN A 55 -14.44 8.75 7.87
N ILE A 56 -14.70 7.64 8.56
CA ILE A 56 -14.51 6.28 8.06
C ILE A 56 -15.89 5.72 7.68
N PRO A 57 -16.11 5.35 6.40
CA PRO A 57 -17.36 4.73 5.98
C PRO A 57 -17.65 3.46 6.78
N GLU A 58 -18.94 3.20 7.06
CA GLU A 58 -19.39 2.08 7.91
C GLU A 58 -18.83 0.72 7.45
N HIS A 59 -18.84 0.44 6.15
CA HIS A 59 -18.33 -0.82 5.59
C HIS A 59 -16.79 -0.95 5.67
N VAL A 60 -16.07 0.15 5.84
CA VAL A 60 -14.60 0.17 5.98
C VAL A 60 -14.19 0.03 7.46
N LEU A 61 -15.07 0.41 8.38
CA LEU A 61 -14.80 0.44 9.81
C LEU A 61 -14.29 -0.90 10.38
N PRO A 62 -14.83 -2.08 10.01
CA PRO A 62 -14.29 -3.36 10.46
C PRO A 62 -12.82 -3.56 10.14
N PHE A 63 -12.39 -3.19 8.94
CA PHE A 63 -10.99 -3.30 8.51
C PHE A 63 -10.09 -2.33 9.28
N ALA A 64 -10.56 -1.09 9.50
CA ALA A 64 -9.81 -0.10 10.26
C ALA A 64 -9.63 -0.49 11.74
N VAL A 65 -10.68 -0.99 12.38
CA VAL A 65 -10.65 -1.41 13.79
C VAL A 65 -9.78 -2.66 13.97
N THR A 66 -9.95 -3.66 13.10
CA THR A 66 -9.18 -4.91 13.19
C THR A 66 -7.70 -4.73 12.86
N LEU A 67 -7.33 -3.74 12.04
CA LEU A 67 -5.93 -3.36 11.86
C LEU A 67 -5.24 -3.05 13.20
N ARG A 68 -5.92 -2.38 14.14
CA ARG A 68 -5.36 -2.09 15.47
C ARG A 68 -5.16 -3.34 16.32
N GLU A 69 -6.02 -4.35 16.13
CA GLU A 69 -5.82 -5.63 16.79
C GLU A 69 -4.61 -6.37 16.21
N SER A 70 -4.39 -6.32 14.90
CA SER A 70 -3.25 -7.00 14.26
C SER A 70 -1.90 -6.42 14.67
N GLU A 71 -1.81 -5.09 14.88
CA GLU A 71 -0.59 -4.41 15.38
C GLU A 71 -0.16 -4.89 16.78
N ARG A 72 -1.08 -5.48 17.56
CA ARG A 72 -0.82 -5.94 18.93
C ARG A 72 -0.43 -7.42 18.99
N ILE A 73 -0.52 -8.14 17.88
CA ILE A 73 -0.15 -9.55 17.81
C ILE A 73 1.37 -9.64 17.79
N LYS A 74 1.91 -10.52 18.63
CA LYS A 74 3.35 -10.72 18.68
C LYS A 74 3.82 -11.43 17.42
N PRO A 75 4.93 -11.01 16.81
CA PRO A 75 5.62 -11.77 15.77
C PRO A 75 5.70 -13.26 16.10
N GLY A 76 5.25 -14.10 15.16
CA GLY A 76 5.36 -15.56 15.30
C GLY A 76 4.35 -16.23 16.24
N ASP A 77 3.40 -15.50 16.84
CA ASP A 77 2.33 -16.10 17.65
C ASP A 77 1.20 -16.66 16.77
N HIS A 78 1.44 -17.85 16.21
CA HIS A 78 0.52 -18.52 15.27
C HIS A 78 -0.89 -18.73 15.87
N LYS A 79 -0.98 -18.97 17.18
CA LYS A 79 -2.26 -19.12 17.87
C LYS A 79 -3.02 -17.79 17.93
N ALA A 80 -2.33 -16.70 18.27
CA ALA A 80 -2.94 -15.37 18.27
C ALA A 80 -3.37 -14.94 16.87
N ILE A 81 -2.58 -15.25 15.84
CA ILE A 81 -2.95 -15.03 14.43
C ILE A 81 -4.21 -15.81 14.07
N ALA A 82 -4.27 -17.12 14.34
CA ALA A 82 -5.43 -17.95 14.03
C ALA A 82 -6.71 -17.43 14.73
N GLN A 83 -6.60 -17.03 16.00
CA GLN A 83 -7.72 -16.43 16.74
C GLN A 83 -8.11 -15.05 16.19
N PHE A 84 -7.14 -14.26 15.75
CA PHE A 84 -7.39 -12.98 15.09
C PHE A 84 -8.16 -13.17 13.80
N LEU A 85 -7.78 -14.12 12.94
CA LEU A 85 -8.48 -14.37 11.67
C LEU A 85 -9.97 -14.67 11.89
N SER A 86 -10.31 -15.49 12.90
CA SER A 86 -11.72 -15.75 13.24
C SER A 86 -12.46 -14.51 13.76
N ARG A 87 -11.80 -13.62 14.50
CA ARG A 87 -12.41 -12.35 14.95
C ARG A 87 -12.56 -11.35 13.81
N PHE A 88 -11.57 -11.29 12.92
CA PHE A 88 -11.57 -10.46 11.73
C PHE A 88 -12.74 -10.83 10.82
N GLU A 89 -12.94 -12.13 10.57
CA GLU A 89 -14.08 -12.66 9.84
C GLU A 89 -15.41 -12.21 10.45
N ALA A 90 -15.59 -12.43 11.76
CA ALA A 90 -16.80 -12.03 12.47
C ALA A 90 -17.04 -10.51 12.43
N ALA A 91 -15.99 -9.70 12.54
CA ALA A 91 -16.09 -8.24 12.50
C ALA A 91 -16.52 -7.70 11.13
N VAL A 92 -16.01 -8.31 10.05
CA VAL A 92 -16.38 -7.94 8.67
C VAL A 92 -17.81 -8.36 8.35
N LEU A 93 -18.25 -9.53 8.84
CA LEU A 93 -19.61 -10.03 8.65
C LEU A 93 -20.66 -9.27 9.49
N ASP A 94 -20.27 -8.66 10.61
CA ASP A 94 -21.14 -7.85 11.47
C ASP A 94 -20.57 -6.44 11.74
N PRO A 95 -20.70 -5.50 10.77
CA PRO A 95 -20.26 -4.12 10.96
C PRO A 95 -20.96 -3.41 12.12
N ALA A 96 -22.20 -3.79 12.46
CA ALA A 96 -22.95 -3.18 13.55
C ALA A 96 -22.34 -3.54 14.92
N ALA A 97 -21.90 -4.80 15.11
CA ALA A 97 -21.14 -5.17 16.30
C ALA A 97 -19.80 -4.42 16.38
N THR A 98 -19.13 -4.21 15.25
CA THR A 98 -17.89 -3.41 15.21
C THR A 98 -18.16 -1.96 15.62
N LEU A 99 -19.22 -1.35 15.10
CA LEU A 99 -19.65 0.00 15.48
C LEU A 99 -19.94 0.10 16.98
N ALA A 100 -20.65 -0.88 17.54
CA ALA A 100 -20.93 -0.94 18.97
C ALA A 100 -19.66 -1.08 19.83
N SER A 101 -18.60 -1.70 19.29
CA SER A 101 -17.32 -1.88 19.99
C SER A 101 -16.49 -0.60 20.10
N LEU A 102 -16.78 0.43 19.29
CA LEU A 102 -16.02 1.69 19.30
C LEU A 102 -16.00 2.34 20.69
N ASN A 103 -17.07 2.23 21.47
CA ASN A 103 -17.14 2.80 22.82
C ASN A 103 -16.14 2.20 23.82
N LYS A 104 -15.43 1.12 23.46
CA LYS A 104 -14.38 0.49 24.27
C LYS A 104 -12.98 1.05 23.96
N LEU A 105 -12.84 1.86 22.92
CA LEU A 105 -11.56 2.39 22.47
C LEU A 105 -11.07 3.53 23.35
N SER A 106 -9.74 3.61 23.52
CA SER A 106 -9.11 4.76 24.18
C SER A 106 -9.04 5.97 23.25
N LEU A 107 -8.84 7.18 23.79
CA LEU A 107 -8.62 8.38 22.97
C LEU A 107 -7.42 8.24 22.01
N SER A 108 -6.37 7.52 22.44
CA SER A 108 -5.23 7.21 21.58
C SER A 108 -5.64 6.35 20.40
N ASP A 109 -6.48 5.34 20.63
CA ASP A 109 -6.97 4.48 19.54
C ASP A 109 -7.81 5.27 18.54
N TYR A 110 -8.68 6.19 19.00
CA TYR A 110 -9.42 7.09 18.12
C TYR A 110 -8.48 7.97 17.27
N ALA A 111 -7.45 8.55 17.90
CA ALA A 111 -6.49 9.40 17.20
C ALA A 111 -5.67 8.61 16.16
N ASP A 112 -5.25 7.39 16.50
CA ASP A 112 -4.51 6.52 15.61
C ASP A 112 -5.38 6.07 14.43
N LEU A 113 -6.64 5.66 14.66
CA LEU A 113 -7.60 5.31 13.59
C LEU A 113 -7.82 6.49 12.64
N SER A 114 -8.01 7.70 13.18
CA SER A 114 -8.19 8.92 12.39
C SER A 114 -6.95 9.21 11.52
N ARG A 115 -5.75 9.04 12.08
CA ARG A 115 -4.47 9.25 11.37
C ARG A 115 -4.27 8.19 10.28
N THR A 116 -4.53 6.93 10.58
CA THR A 116 -4.39 5.83 9.62
C THR A 116 -5.37 5.99 8.46
N TYR A 117 -6.62 6.36 8.72
CA TYR A 117 -7.58 6.61 7.64
C TYR A 117 -7.15 7.81 6.76
N ALA A 118 -6.61 8.88 7.34
CA ALA A 118 -6.07 9.99 6.55
C ALA A 118 -4.90 9.56 5.64
N ALA A 119 -4.07 8.60 6.08
CA ALA A 119 -3.03 8.01 5.24
C ALA A 119 -3.63 7.18 4.09
N VAL A 120 -4.62 6.34 4.36
CA VAL A 120 -5.38 5.58 3.35
C VAL A 120 -6.01 6.51 2.32
N GLU A 121 -6.67 7.57 2.77
CA GLU A 121 -7.30 8.55 1.87
C GLU A 121 -6.27 9.25 0.97
N SER A 122 -5.09 9.57 1.52
CA SER A 122 -3.98 10.13 0.75
C SER A 122 -3.45 9.16 -0.31
N LEU A 123 -3.29 7.88 0.05
CA LEU A 123 -2.83 6.83 -0.87
C LEU A 123 -3.88 6.55 -1.95
N ARG A 124 -5.16 6.44 -1.58
CA ARG A 124 -6.29 6.30 -2.49
C ARG A 124 -6.31 7.41 -3.54
N ARG A 125 -6.21 8.68 -3.12
CA ARG A 125 -6.14 9.81 -4.07
C ARG A 125 -4.95 9.69 -5.02
N GLY A 126 -3.80 9.24 -4.54
CA GLY A 126 -2.59 9.05 -5.34
C GLY A 126 -2.74 7.96 -6.40
N ILE A 127 -3.13 6.75 -5.99
CA ILE A 127 -3.30 5.60 -6.90
C ILE A 127 -4.41 5.87 -7.92
N SER A 128 -5.55 6.43 -7.51
CA SER A 128 -6.64 6.74 -8.44
C SER A 128 -6.23 7.79 -9.47
N LYS A 129 -5.48 8.83 -9.07
CA LYS A 129 -4.97 9.82 -10.02
C LYS A 129 -4.07 9.20 -11.08
N ASP A 130 -3.12 8.36 -10.66
CA ASP A 130 -2.20 7.68 -11.58
C ASP A 130 -2.97 6.72 -12.51
N ALA A 131 -3.84 5.89 -11.95
CA ALA A 131 -4.53 4.84 -12.68
C ALA A 131 -5.63 5.36 -13.61
N ILE A 132 -6.43 6.37 -13.20
CA ILE A 132 -7.43 7.03 -14.04
C ILE A 132 -6.77 7.63 -15.29
N HIS A 133 -5.57 8.22 -15.14
CA HIS A 133 -4.82 8.73 -16.27
C HIS A 133 -4.46 7.62 -17.27
N LEU A 134 -4.01 6.46 -16.79
CA LEU A 134 -3.64 5.31 -17.62
C LEU A 134 -4.85 4.70 -18.33
N VAL A 135 -5.90 4.36 -17.61
CA VAL A 135 -7.08 3.72 -18.22
C VAL A 135 -7.76 4.65 -19.25
N ASN A 136 -7.78 5.96 -19.00
CA ASN A 136 -8.24 6.96 -19.98
C ASN A 136 -7.36 6.99 -21.23
N LYS A 137 -6.02 6.89 -21.09
CA LYS A 137 -5.09 6.80 -22.22
C LYS A 137 -5.39 5.59 -23.12
N PHE A 138 -5.85 4.48 -22.54
CA PHE A 138 -6.23 3.28 -23.30
C PHE A 138 -7.67 3.32 -23.83
N GLY A 139 -8.47 4.32 -23.49
CA GLY A 139 -9.84 4.51 -23.97
C GLY A 139 -10.93 3.92 -23.06
N LEU A 140 -10.61 3.59 -21.82
CA LEU A 140 -11.60 3.31 -20.77
C LEU A 140 -11.87 4.62 -20.02
N LEU A 141 -12.92 5.34 -20.44
CA LEU A 141 -13.29 6.64 -19.87
C LEU A 141 -13.74 6.48 -18.42
N GLN A 142 -12.85 6.85 -17.50
CA GLN A 142 -13.10 6.85 -16.05
C GLN A 142 -13.23 8.28 -15.52
N SER A 143 -14.20 8.45 -14.62
CA SER A 143 -14.46 9.70 -13.91
C SER A 143 -13.28 10.01 -12.97
N PRO A 144 -12.85 11.28 -12.85
CA PRO A 144 -11.87 11.68 -11.83
C PRO A 144 -12.40 11.57 -10.40
N ILE A 145 -13.72 11.48 -10.22
CA ILE A 145 -14.38 11.29 -8.94
C ILE A 145 -14.75 9.83 -8.81
N LEU A 146 -14.19 9.17 -7.79
CA LEU A 146 -14.48 7.78 -7.47
C LEU A 146 -15.92 7.59 -7.01
N SER A 147 -16.51 6.48 -7.39
CA SER A 147 -17.74 6.00 -6.79
C SER A 147 -17.52 5.57 -5.32
N GLN A 148 -18.63 5.30 -4.62
CA GLN A 148 -18.58 4.74 -3.27
C GLN A 148 -17.95 3.34 -3.26
N SER A 149 -18.28 2.49 -4.24
CA SER A 149 -17.74 1.15 -4.41
C SER A 149 -16.24 1.16 -4.70
N GLU A 150 -15.80 2.01 -5.62
CA GLU A 150 -14.37 2.17 -5.97
C GLU A 150 -13.56 2.64 -4.75
N SER A 151 -14.10 3.61 -4.02
CA SER A 151 -13.50 4.11 -2.78
C SER A 151 -13.41 3.01 -1.72
N PHE A 152 -14.47 2.22 -1.54
CA PHE A 152 -14.49 1.10 -0.61
C PHE A 152 -13.45 0.04 -0.94
N ARG A 153 -13.37 -0.39 -2.21
CA ARG A 153 -12.43 -1.43 -2.63
C ARG A 153 -10.98 -1.02 -2.39
N LEU A 154 -10.63 0.24 -2.72
CA LEU A 154 -9.31 0.81 -2.45
C LEU A 154 -9.01 0.89 -0.95
N ASP A 155 -9.93 1.45 -0.16
CA ASP A 155 -9.76 1.55 1.29
C ASP A 155 -9.55 0.16 1.91
N ARG A 156 -10.40 -0.80 1.54
CA ARG A 156 -10.29 -2.20 1.99
C ARG A 156 -8.96 -2.81 1.60
N ALA A 157 -8.52 -2.65 0.35
CA ALA A 157 -7.26 -3.22 -0.12
C ALA A 157 -6.05 -2.67 0.66
N PHE A 158 -6.00 -1.36 0.94
CA PHE A 158 -4.94 -0.78 1.78
C PHE A 158 -4.96 -1.31 3.23
N PHE A 159 -6.13 -1.42 3.85
CA PHE A 159 -6.23 -2.00 5.20
C PHE A 159 -5.81 -3.47 5.21
N ARG A 160 -6.26 -4.26 4.23
CA ARG A 160 -5.88 -5.67 4.09
C ARG A 160 -4.38 -5.84 3.85
N TYR A 161 -3.76 -4.95 3.08
CA TYR A 161 -2.32 -4.92 2.89
C TYR A 161 -1.59 -4.75 4.22
N GLN A 162 -1.99 -3.76 5.01
CA GLN A 162 -1.34 -3.51 6.29
C GLN A 162 -1.57 -4.64 7.29
N ILE A 163 -2.78 -5.22 7.33
CA ILE A 163 -3.08 -6.39 8.17
C ILE A 163 -2.15 -7.55 7.80
N MET A 164 -2.01 -7.85 6.50
CA MET A 164 -1.07 -8.87 6.02
C MET A 164 0.36 -8.59 6.49
N CYS A 165 0.86 -7.36 6.31
CA CYS A 165 2.20 -7.00 6.77
C CYS A 165 2.38 -7.19 8.29
N ASN A 166 1.39 -6.83 9.10
CA ASN A 166 1.47 -6.98 10.56
C ASN A 166 1.52 -8.45 11.00
N LEU A 167 0.79 -9.32 10.31
CA LEU A 167 0.68 -10.74 10.67
C LEU A 167 1.85 -11.56 10.13
N PHE A 168 2.29 -11.28 8.90
CA PHE A 168 3.14 -12.19 8.12
C PHE A 168 4.46 -11.57 7.64
N CYS A 169 4.67 -10.27 7.85
CA CYS A 169 5.96 -9.61 7.64
C CYS A 169 6.58 -9.10 8.96
N PRO A 170 6.71 -9.92 10.02
CA PRO A 170 7.32 -9.45 11.26
C PRO A 170 8.83 -9.18 11.10
N PRO A 171 9.40 -8.23 11.87
CA PRO A 171 10.83 -7.92 11.82
C PRO A 171 11.73 -9.00 12.44
N ASP A 172 11.24 -9.77 13.42
CA ASP A 172 12.06 -10.64 14.28
C ASP A 172 11.56 -12.10 14.36
N ALA A 173 10.84 -12.61 13.36
CA ALA A 173 10.33 -13.99 13.44
C ALA A 173 11.45 -15.00 13.25
N SER A 174 11.67 -15.82 14.28
CA SER A 174 12.45 -17.06 14.26
C SER A 174 11.53 -18.29 14.22
N SER A 175 10.27 -18.10 13.80
CA SER A 175 9.21 -19.11 13.84
C SER A 175 9.31 -20.13 12.71
N PRO A 176 8.74 -21.34 12.88
CA PRO A 176 8.59 -22.32 11.81
C PRO A 176 7.80 -21.73 10.64
N GLN A 177 8.40 -21.74 9.45
CA GLN A 177 7.87 -21.09 8.25
C GLN A 177 6.56 -21.75 7.74
N ASP A 178 6.47 -23.08 7.81
CA ASP A 178 5.34 -23.84 7.28
C ASP A 178 3.99 -23.47 7.93
N GLU A 179 3.95 -23.32 9.26
CA GLU A 179 2.70 -22.95 9.97
C GLU A 179 2.25 -21.51 9.65
N LEU A 180 3.20 -20.63 9.31
CA LEU A 180 2.89 -19.25 8.94
C LEU A 180 2.31 -19.17 7.53
N GLU A 181 2.80 -20.01 6.61
CA GLU A 181 2.28 -20.15 5.25
C GLU A 181 0.82 -20.61 5.25
N ASP A 182 0.49 -21.66 6.02
CA ASP A 182 -0.91 -22.14 6.18
C ASP A 182 -1.86 -21.02 6.67
N LEU A 183 -1.38 -20.16 7.58
CA LEU A 183 -2.16 -19.04 8.10
C LEU A 183 -2.29 -17.91 7.08
N ALA A 184 -1.27 -17.68 6.26
CA ALA A 184 -1.33 -16.73 5.14
C ALA A 184 -2.33 -17.21 4.07
N GLU A 185 -2.26 -18.49 3.66
CA GLU A 185 -3.23 -19.11 2.76
C GLU A 185 -4.67 -18.98 3.31
N LYS A 186 -4.85 -19.26 4.61
CA LYS A 186 -6.14 -19.04 5.28
C LYS A 186 -6.58 -17.58 5.21
N TYR A 187 -5.67 -16.62 5.36
CA TYR A 187 -5.98 -15.20 5.25
C TYR A 187 -6.48 -14.81 3.85
N PHE A 188 -5.81 -15.26 2.80
CA PHE A 188 -6.20 -14.94 1.43
C PHE A 188 -7.45 -15.70 0.97
N SER A 189 -7.65 -16.94 1.44
CA SER A 189 -8.84 -17.74 1.08
C SER A 189 -10.15 -17.22 1.67
N MET A 190 -10.10 -16.29 2.63
CA MET A 190 -11.29 -15.57 3.13
C MET A 190 -11.93 -14.66 2.07
N PHE A 191 -11.21 -14.30 1.00
CA PHE A 191 -11.67 -13.40 -0.05
C PHE A 191 -11.59 -14.06 -1.42
N SER A 192 -12.41 -13.59 -2.35
CA SER A 192 -12.38 -14.11 -3.71
C SER A 192 -11.15 -13.70 -4.52
N PRO A 193 -10.80 -14.47 -5.57
CA PRO A 193 -9.67 -14.17 -6.44
C PRO A 193 -9.65 -12.71 -6.95
N TRP A 194 -10.79 -12.20 -7.43
CA TRP A 194 -10.89 -10.81 -7.90
C TRP A 194 -10.72 -9.78 -6.78
N VAL A 195 -11.04 -10.10 -5.53
CA VAL A 195 -10.82 -9.24 -4.36
C VAL A 195 -9.37 -9.33 -3.86
N ASN A 196 -8.72 -10.48 -4.02
CA ASN A 196 -7.28 -10.63 -3.80
C ASN A 196 -6.48 -9.85 -4.85
N GLU A 197 -6.94 -9.82 -6.09
CA GLU A 197 -6.30 -9.03 -7.14
C GLU A 197 -6.34 -7.51 -6.87
N GLN A 198 -7.37 -7.01 -6.18
CA GLN A 198 -7.41 -5.62 -5.71
C GLN A 198 -6.27 -5.31 -4.73
N LEU A 199 -5.93 -6.27 -3.87
CA LEU A 199 -4.80 -6.18 -2.96
C LEU A 199 -3.47 -6.16 -3.72
N VAL A 200 -3.34 -6.93 -4.79
CA VAL A 200 -2.15 -6.90 -5.67
C VAL A 200 -1.99 -5.54 -6.36
N CYS A 201 -3.10 -4.94 -6.82
CA CYS A 201 -3.06 -3.62 -7.44
C CYS A 201 -2.54 -2.53 -6.48
N VAL A 202 -2.97 -2.54 -5.21
CA VAL A 202 -2.42 -1.58 -4.23
C VAL A 202 -0.97 -1.88 -3.88
N TYR A 203 -0.57 -3.15 -3.82
CA TYR A 203 0.83 -3.53 -3.64
C TYR A 203 1.71 -2.97 -4.78
N ALA A 204 1.32 -3.18 -6.04
CA ALA A 204 2.08 -2.69 -7.19
C ALA A 204 2.26 -1.16 -7.15
N TYR A 205 1.21 -0.42 -6.77
CA TYR A 205 1.30 1.02 -6.56
C TYR A 205 2.29 1.39 -5.44
N LEU A 206 2.21 0.72 -4.28
CA LEU A 206 3.06 0.99 -3.13
C LEU A 206 4.54 0.67 -3.44
N GLU A 207 4.81 -0.50 -4.03
CA GLU A 207 6.13 -0.91 -4.49
C GLU A 207 6.70 0.12 -5.44
N ARG A 208 5.92 0.56 -6.43
CA ARG A 208 6.36 1.59 -7.38
C ARG A 208 6.76 2.90 -6.70
N LYS A 209 5.99 3.39 -5.71
CA LYS A 209 6.32 4.63 -5.00
C LYS A 209 7.58 4.47 -4.14
N VAL A 210 7.76 3.33 -3.50
CA VAL A 210 8.98 3.03 -2.73
C VAL A 210 10.18 2.89 -3.65
N ARG A 211 10.07 2.10 -4.72
CA ARG A 211 11.12 1.90 -5.72
C ARG A 211 11.55 3.22 -6.37
N GLU A 212 10.60 4.07 -6.78
CA GLU A 212 10.94 5.37 -7.38
C GLU A 212 11.76 6.25 -6.43
N ALA A 213 11.38 6.30 -5.15
CA ALA A 213 12.13 7.04 -4.15
C ALA A 213 13.50 6.41 -3.89
N PHE A 214 13.54 5.08 -3.78
CA PHE A 214 14.77 4.31 -3.56
C PHE A 214 15.76 4.48 -4.70
N ASP A 215 15.35 4.26 -5.95
CA ASP A 215 16.21 4.35 -7.13
C ASP A 215 16.79 5.76 -7.29
N GLN A 216 16.03 6.81 -6.97
CA GLN A 216 16.55 8.17 -7.04
C GLN A 216 17.60 8.46 -5.97
N LEU A 217 17.44 7.94 -4.75
CA LEU A 217 18.47 8.04 -3.72
C LEU A 217 19.69 7.21 -4.09
N ALA A 218 19.48 5.96 -4.48
CA ALA A 218 20.53 5.09 -4.98
C ALA A 218 21.30 5.77 -6.11
N ALA A 219 20.62 6.55 -6.97
CA ALA A 219 21.24 7.23 -8.09
C ALA A 219 22.11 8.45 -7.77
N HIS A 220 21.77 9.16 -6.69
CA HIS A 220 22.25 10.53 -6.49
C HIS A 220 22.82 10.80 -5.10
N ASP A 221 22.43 10.03 -4.09
CA ASP A 221 22.82 10.28 -2.71
C ASP A 221 24.27 9.85 -2.48
N VAL A 222 25.13 10.75 -2.01
CA VAL A 222 26.55 10.45 -1.80
C VAL A 222 26.76 9.40 -0.71
N ASP A 223 25.97 9.43 0.36
CA ASP A 223 26.12 8.49 1.48
C ASP A 223 25.74 7.06 1.04
N TRP A 224 24.81 6.95 0.10
CA TRP A 224 24.45 5.67 -0.54
C TRP A 224 25.50 5.18 -1.56
N GLY A 225 26.35 6.08 -2.06
CA GLY A 225 27.35 5.76 -3.07
C GLY A 225 28.49 4.87 -2.58
N GLU A 226 28.79 4.89 -1.27
CA GLU A 226 29.79 3.99 -0.66
C GLU A 226 29.26 2.56 -0.47
N MET A 227 27.96 2.43 -0.20
CA MET A 227 27.34 1.13 -0.03
C MET A 227 27.19 0.43 -1.39
N PRO A 228 27.44 -0.89 -1.49
CA PRO A 228 27.14 -1.68 -2.68
C PRO A 228 25.62 -1.88 -2.80
N ILE A 229 24.88 -0.80 -3.07
CA ILE A 229 23.46 -0.83 -3.31
C ILE A 229 23.28 -1.14 -4.78
N GLY A 230 22.79 -2.34 -5.10
CA GLY A 230 22.51 -2.69 -6.48
C GLY A 230 21.30 -1.89 -6.98
N TRP A 231 21.50 -0.90 -7.85
CA TRP A 231 20.36 -0.20 -8.48
C TRP A 231 19.58 -1.10 -9.46
N HIS A 232 20.06 -2.32 -9.69
CA HIS A 232 19.47 -3.32 -10.58
C HIS A 232 18.73 -4.43 -9.82
N GLU A 233 18.65 -4.34 -8.49
CA GLU A 233 17.90 -5.33 -7.72
C GLU A 233 16.44 -5.30 -8.16
N ASP A 234 15.87 -6.48 -8.46
CA ASP A 234 14.42 -6.61 -8.60
C ASP A 234 13.78 -6.18 -7.28
N ALA A 235 12.74 -5.34 -7.35
CA ALA A 235 12.02 -4.89 -6.17
C ALA A 235 11.49 -6.04 -5.33
N ASN A 236 11.15 -7.17 -5.97
CA ASN A 236 10.62 -8.37 -5.33
C ASN A 236 11.67 -9.05 -4.43
N ASP A 237 12.94 -8.98 -4.82
CA ASP A 237 14.05 -9.62 -4.12
C ASP A 237 14.88 -8.63 -3.28
N SER A 238 14.72 -7.33 -3.51
CA SER A 238 15.47 -6.30 -2.78
C SER A 238 15.04 -6.25 -1.30
N PRO A 239 15.93 -6.61 -0.36
CA PRO A 239 15.61 -6.60 1.06
C PRO A 239 15.17 -5.22 1.55
N ARG A 240 15.76 -4.17 0.98
CA ARG A 240 15.50 -2.77 1.39
C ARG A 240 14.13 -2.30 0.94
N ILE A 241 13.78 -2.53 -0.33
CA ILE A 241 12.46 -2.16 -0.86
C ILE A 241 11.36 -2.90 -0.10
N GLN A 242 11.52 -4.21 0.10
CA GLN A 242 10.55 -5.02 0.84
C GLN A 242 10.45 -4.62 2.33
N TRP A 243 11.56 -4.21 2.95
CA TRP A 243 11.53 -3.65 4.30
C TRP A 243 10.74 -2.34 4.37
N PHE A 244 11.00 -1.39 3.47
CA PHE A 244 10.26 -0.12 3.40
C PHE A 244 8.77 -0.34 3.15
N LEU A 245 8.42 -1.34 2.33
CA LEU A 245 7.03 -1.71 2.05
C LEU A 245 6.25 -2.17 3.30
N SER A 246 6.95 -2.73 4.30
CA SER A 246 6.33 -3.20 5.54
C SER A 246 6.21 -2.15 6.66
N GLN A 247 6.69 -0.91 6.48
CA GLN A 247 6.81 0.08 7.57
C GLN A 247 5.50 0.77 8.00
N GLY A 248 4.36 0.44 7.38
CA GLY A 248 3.09 1.04 7.73
C GLY A 248 2.52 1.99 6.67
N LEU A 249 1.19 2.05 6.55
CA LEU A 249 0.49 2.96 5.62
C LEU A 249 0.85 4.44 5.82
N TYR A 250 1.13 4.88 7.04
CA TYR A 250 1.55 6.27 7.29
C TYR A 250 2.92 6.58 6.66
N PHE A 251 3.87 5.66 6.81
CA PHE A 251 5.18 5.76 6.17
C PHE A 251 5.02 5.76 4.66
N LEU A 252 4.27 4.81 4.11
CA LEU A 252 4.05 4.67 2.68
C LEU A 252 3.34 5.89 2.07
N ALA A 253 2.35 6.46 2.78
CA ALA A 253 1.70 7.70 2.37
C ALA A 253 2.67 8.90 2.37
N SER A 254 3.68 8.89 3.24
CA SER A 254 4.71 9.91 3.28
C SER A 254 5.70 9.75 2.13
N VAL A 255 6.14 8.53 1.84
CA VAL A 255 6.99 8.21 0.67
C VAL A 255 6.28 8.59 -0.63
N ALA A 256 5.00 8.23 -0.79
CA ALA A 256 4.23 8.55 -1.99
C ALA A 256 4.04 10.07 -2.21
N ARG A 257 4.14 10.89 -1.16
CA ARG A 257 4.06 12.36 -1.24
C ARG A 257 5.42 13.03 -1.39
N ALA A 258 6.52 12.34 -1.07
CA ALA A 258 7.86 12.92 -1.08
C ALA A 258 8.28 13.28 -2.52
N GLY A 259 8.36 14.57 -2.79
CA GLY A 259 8.66 15.12 -4.10
C GLY A 259 10.11 15.58 -4.25
N THR A 260 10.83 15.79 -3.16
CA THR A 260 12.22 16.25 -3.19
C THR A 260 13.21 15.19 -2.72
N TYR A 261 14.48 15.38 -3.10
CA TYR A 261 15.60 14.56 -2.62
C TYR A 261 15.67 14.55 -1.09
N GLU A 262 15.58 15.73 -0.47
CA GLU A 262 15.73 15.91 0.97
C GLU A 262 14.60 15.21 1.74
N GLU A 263 13.36 15.27 1.23
CA GLU A 263 12.23 14.54 1.81
C GLU A 263 12.44 13.02 1.74
N ARG A 264 12.91 12.52 0.59
CA ARG A 264 13.16 11.08 0.38
C ARG A 264 14.32 10.59 1.24
N ALA A 265 15.43 11.31 1.30
CA ALA A 265 16.60 10.96 2.11
C ALA A 265 16.26 10.91 3.61
N ASN A 266 15.40 11.82 4.09
CA ASN A 266 14.94 11.80 5.47
C ASN A 266 14.02 10.61 5.80
N LEU A 267 13.26 10.11 4.82
CA LEU A 267 12.34 8.98 5.00
C LEU A 267 13.04 7.63 4.86
N LEU A 268 13.89 7.47 3.84
CA LEU A 268 14.54 6.21 3.50
C LEU A 268 15.96 6.14 4.12
N GLN A 269 16.07 6.22 5.44
CA GLN A 269 17.38 6.16 6.10
C GLN A 269 17.92 4.72 6.15
N LEU A 270 19.14 4.52 5.64
CA LEU A 270 19.79 3.20 5.61
C LEU A 270 20.18 2.68 6.98
N ASP A 271 20.52 3.57 7.93
CA ASP A 271 20.91 3.20 9.30
C ASP A 271 19.80 2.45 10.06
N ASN A 272 18.55 2.60 9.63
CA ASN A 272 17.39 1.96 10.24
C ASN A 272 17.02 0.62 9.60
N PHE A 273 17.73 0.21 8.54
CA PHE A 273 17.44 -1.03 7.82
C PHE A 273 17.76 -2.25 8.69
N ASN A 274 16.76 -3.10 8.88
CA ASN A 274 16.92 -4.40 9.52
C ASN A 274 16.61 -5.50 8.47
N PRO A 275 17.62 -6.24 7.98
CA PRO A 275 17.42 -7.27 6.97
C PRO A 275 16.50 -8.36 7.52
N ARG A 276 15.63 -8.88 6.64
CA ARG A 276 14.69 -9.96 6.97
C ARG A 276 14.94 -11.14 6.03
N GLU A 277 14.49 -12.31 6.45
CA GLU A 277 14.40 -13.45 5.55
C GLU A 277 13.43 -13.12 4.41
N SER A 278 13.80 -13.50 3.18
CA SER A 278 13.01 -13.18 1.99
C SER A 278 11.60 -13.75 2.06
N ALA A 279 11.43 -14.91 2.68
CA ALA A 279 10.11 -15.50 2.94
C ALA A 279 9.13 -14.54 3.63
N LEU A 280 9.61 -13.58 4.43
CA LEU A 280 8.79 -12.63 5.18
C LEU A 280 8.54 -11.32 4.42
N TYR A 281 8.98 -11.20 3.17
CA TYR A 281 8.74 -10.01 2.36
C TYR A 281 7.27 -9.91 1.96
N PRO A 282 6.69 -8.69 1.91
CA PRO A 282 5.33 -8.48 1.41
C PRO A 282 5.06 -9.16 0.06
N TYR A 283 6.04 -9.15 -0.86
CA TYR A 283 5.94 -9.86 -2.15
C TYR A 283 5.64 -11.36 -1.99
N TRP A 284 6.43 -12.06 -1.19
CA TRP A 284 6.30 -13.51 -1.00
C TRP A 284 5.05 -13.88 -0.20
N GLN A 285 4.61 -13.02 0.72
CA GLN A 285 3.33 -13.19 1.40
C GLN A 285 2.14 -13.06 0.45
N LEU A 286 2.19 -12.15 -0.51
CA LEU A 286 1.16 -12.04 -1.53
C LEU A 286 1.13 -13.29 -2.44
N TYR A 287 2.27 -13.92 -2.70
CA TYR A 287 2.32 -15.17 -3.48
C TYR A 287 1.48 -16.30 -2.86
N SER A 288 1.31 -16.34 -1.54
CA SER A 288 0.43 -17.31 -0.85
C SER A 288 -1.06 -17.18 -1.18
N MET A 289 -1.48 -16.17 -1.96
CA MET A 289 -2.84 -16.08 -2.49
C MET A 289 -3.05 -16.92 -3.76
N VAL A 290 -1.97 -17.36 -4.41
CA VAL A 290 -2.04 -18.19 -5.61
C VAL A 290 -2.61 -19.56 -5.21
N PRO A 291 -3.70 -20.03 -5.85
CA PRO A 291 -4.27 -21.33 -5.54
C PRO A 291 -3.23 -22.46 -5.64
N ASN A 292 -3.25 -23.39 -4.69
CA ASN A 292 -2.43 -24.61 -4.73
C ASN A 292 -3.25 -25.81 -5.24
N ALA A 293 -2.58 -26.96 -5.47
CA ALA A 293 -3.22 -28.16 -6.03
C ALA A 293 -4.40 -28.67 -5.19
N GLY A 294 -4.46 -28.34 -3.90
CA GLY A 294 -5.60 -28.62 -3.02
C GLY A 294 -6.90 -27.91 -3.45
N THR A 295 -6.82 -26.94 -4.36
CA THR A 295 -8.00 -26.22 -4.91
C THR A 295 -8.76 -27.03 -5.97
N LEU A 296 -8.14 -28.07 -6.55
CA LEU A 296 -8.74 -28.87 -7.63
C LEU A 296 -10.00 -29.63 -7.18
N GLU A 297 -9.89 -30.40 -6.09
CA GLU A 297 -10.99 -31.22 -5.58
C GLU A 297 -12.20 -30.38 -5.14
N PRO A 298 -12.05 -29.29 -4.35
CA PRO A 298 -13.16 -28.40 -4.01
C PRO A 298 -13.88 -27.83 -5.24
N LEU A 299 -13.15 -27.55 -6.32
CA LEU A 299 -13.70 -26.99 -7.55
C LEU A 299 -14.17 -28.04 -8.57
N ASP A 300 -14.00 -29.34 -8.30
CA ASP A 300 -14.32 -30.42 -9.25
C ASP A 300 -13.57 -30.24 -10.58
N LEU A 301 -12.27 -29.96 -10.50
CA LEU A 301 -11.37 -29.77 -11.65
C LEU A 301 -10.50 -31.01 -11.88
N GLU A 302 -10.28 -31.36 -13.15
CA GLU A 302 -9.47 -32.53 -13.53
C GLU A 302 -7.96 -32.24 -13.47
N ASP A 303 -7.55 -31.00 -13.81
CA ASP A 303 -6.16 -30.59 -13.84
C ASP A 303 -5.97 -29.09 -13.54
N THR A 304 -4.71 -28.68 -13.39
CA THR A 304 -4.29 -27.29 -13.14
C THR A 304 -4.36 -26.40 -14.38
N GLU A 305 -4.59 -26.95 -15.58
CA GLU A 305 -4.61 -26.23 -16.85
C GLU A 305 -6.04 -25.81 -17.26
N SER A 306 -7.04 -26.32 -16.55
CA SER A 306 -8.45 -26.02 -16.75
C SER A 306 -8.72 -24.51 -16.70
N THR A 307 -9.03 -23.95 -17.87
CA THR A 307 -9.25 -22.50 -18.04
C THR A 307 -10.58 -22.03 -17.46
N LEU A 308 -10.61 -20.79 -16.96
CA LEU A 308 -11.78 -20.20 -16.30
C LEU A 308 -13.02 -20.17 -17.22
N GLY A 309 -12.83 -20.00 -18.53
CA GLY A 309 -13.92 -20.01 -19.51
C GLY A 309 -14.63 -21.36 -19.69
N LEU A 310 -14.09 -22.44 -19.12
CA LEU A 310 -14.71 -23.77 -19.11
C LEU A 310 -15.47 -24.06 -17.81
N TYR A 311 -15.40 -23.17 -16.82
CA TYR A 311 -15.99 -23.42 -15.51
C TYR A 311 -17.51 -23.32 -15.58
N LYS A 312 -18.19 -24.28 -14.95
CA LYS A 312 -19.64 -24.26 -14.76
C LYS A 312 -20.02 -23.17 -13.75
N PRO A 313 -21.25 -22.63 -13.80
CA PRO A 313 -21.72 -21.64 -12.84
C PRO A 313 -21.54 -22.07 -11.37
N GLU A 314 -21.72 -23.35 -11.06
CA GLU A 314 -21.54 -23.87 -9.70
C GLU A 314 -20.07 -23.84 -9.25
N GLN A 315 -19.12 -23.98 -10.18
CA GLN A 315 -17.69 -23.88 -9.90
C GLN A 315 -17.29 -22.43 -9.67
N LEU A 316 -17.79 -21.50 -10.50
CA LEU A 316 -17.58 -20.06 -10.31
C LEU A 316 -18.21 -19.57 -8.99
N GLN A 317 -19.35 -20.14 -8.60
CA GLN A 317 -19.99 -19.82 -7.32
C GLN A 317 -19.10 -20.15 -6.11
N LYS A 318 -18.32 -21.23 -6.18
CA LYS A 318 -17.40 -21.65 -5.10
C LYS A 318 -16.21 -20.72 -4.91
N LEU A 319 -15.90 -19.90 -5.92
CA LEU A 319 -14.84 -18.88 -5.84
C LEU A 319 -15.27 -17.65 -5.03
N SER A 320 -16.58 -17.38 -4.94
CA SER A 320 -17.13 -16.24 -4.19
C SER A 320 -16.97 -16.41 -2.68
N ARG A 321 -16.68 -15.33 -1.96
CA ARG A 321 -16.55 -15.33 -0.50
C ARG A 321 -17.45 -14.28 0.14
N GLN A 322 -17.96 -14.58 1.33
CA GLN A 322 -18.88 -13.68 2.03
C GLN A 322 -18.21 -12.36 2.45
N LEU A 323 -16.88 -12.36 2.60
CA LEU A 323 -16.12 -11.18 3.03
C LEU A 323 -15.82 -10.21 1.87
N ASP A 324 -16.22 -10.55 0.64
CA ASP A 324 -16.11 -9.68 -0.53
C ASP A 324 -16.95 -8.40 -0.39
N GLY A 325 -17.92 -8.37 0.52
CA GLY A 325 -18.78 -7.21 0.73
C GLY A 325 -19.76 -6.96 -0.43
N PRO A 326 -20.61 -5.93 -0.30
CA PRO A 326 -21.81 -5.80 -1.13
C PRO A 326 -21.54 -5.34 -2.57
N TRP A 327 -20.30 -4.97 -2.91
CA TRP A 327 -19.95 -4.40 -4.22
C TRP A 327 -19.03 -5.27 -5.07
N ASP A 328 -18.66 -6.46 -4.57
CA ASP A 328 -17.76 -7.40 -5.23
C ASP A 328 -18.35 -8.82 -5.27
N GLU A 329 -19.68 -8.97 -5.17
CA GLU A 329 -20.37 -10.23 -5.35
C GLU A 329 -20.26 -10.75 -6.80
N LEU A 330 -20.67 -12.00 -7.04
CA LEU A 330 -20.73 -12.55 -8.39
C LEU A 330 -21.65 -11.72 -9.29
N GLY A 331 -21.23 -11.55 -10.53
CA GLY A 331 -21.93 -10.73 -11.53
C GLY A 331 -21.69 -9.22 -11.38
N THR A 332 -20.91 -8.77 -10.39
CA THR A 332 -20.49 -7.36 -10.29
C THR A 332 -19.33 -7.04 -11.24
N GLY A 333 -19.09 -5.74 -11.48
CA GLY A 333 -18.04 -5.25 -12.38
C GLY A 333 -16.63 -5.84 -12.13
N PRO A 334 -16.13 -5.90 -10.88
CA PRO A 334 -14.85 -6.51 -10.55
C PRO A 334 -14.74 -7.97 -10.94
N TYR A 335 -15.76 -8.78 -10.60
CA TYR A 335 -15.82 -10.18 -10.96
C TYR A 335 -15.83 -10.36 -12.48
N LEU A 336 -16.70 -9.63 -13.20
CA LEU A 336 -16.83 -9.72 -14.65
C LEU A 336 -15.54 -9.27 -15.35
N THR A 337 -14.89 -8.23 -14.83
CA THR A 337 -13.62 -7.72 -15.35
C THR A 337 -12.50 -8.74 -15.16
N TRP A 338 -12.38 -9.32 -13.96
CA TRP A 338 -11.41 -10.36 -13.67
C TRP A 338 -11.63 -11.62 -14.53
N LEU A 339 -12.87 -12.13 -14.58
CA LEU A 339 -13.21 -13.32 -15.37
C LEU A 339 -12.98 -13.09 -16.86
N GLY A 340 -13.39 -11.95 -17.40
CA GLY A 340 -13.18 -11.61 -18.80
C GLY A 340 -11.69 -11.46 -19.15
N THR A 341 -10.88 -10.90 -18.25
CA THR A 341 -9.44 -10.72 -18.44
C THR A 341 -8.68 -12.04 -18.42
N HIS A 342 -9.15 -13.00 -17.61
CA HIS A 342 -8.48 -14.30 -17.40
C HIS A 342 -9.23 -15.47 -18.00
N TYR A 343 -10.17 -15.21 -18.91
CA TYR A 343 -11.08 -16.22 -19.46
C TYR A 343 -10.34 -17.44 -20.03
N THR A 344 -9.19 -17.22 -20.66
CA THR A 344 -8.35 -18.25 -21.26
C THR A 344 -7.19 -18.71 -20.35
N LYS A 345 -7.11 -18.19 -19.12
CA LYS A 345 -6.11 -18.59 -18.13
C LYS A 345 -6.71 -19.58 -17.15
N SER A 346 -5.83 -20.36 -16.53
CA SER A 346 -6.16 -21.18 -15.37
C SER A 346 -6.32 -20.31 -14.12
N ILE A 347 -7.12 -20.76 -13.13
CA ILE A 347 -7.24 -20.10 -11.83
C ILE A 347 -5.86 -19.91 -11.15
N PHE A 348 -4.94 -20.84 -11.37
CA PHE A 348 -3.55 -20.81 -10.87
C PHE A 348 -2.71 -19.67 -11.45
N ASN A 349 -3.13 -19.10 -12.59
CA ASN A 349 -2.46 -18.00 -13.29
C ASN A 349 -3.37 -16.76 -13.41
N SER A 350 -4.41 -16.67 -12.60
CA SER A 350 -5.44 -15.62 -12.67
C SER A 350 -5.36 -14.58 -11.55
N THR A 351 -4.58 -14.87 -10.51
CA THR A 351 -4.34 -13.98 -9.37
C THR A 351 -2.84 -13.90 -9.14
N PHE A 352 -2.30 -12.71 -8.92
CA PHE A 352 -0.85 -12.50 -8.73
C PHE A 352 0.01 -13.03 -9.91
N CYS A 353 -0.50 -13.00 -11.14
CA CYS A 353 0.27 -13.37 -12.33
C CYS A 353 1.18 -12.21 -12.76
N GLN A 354 2.50 -12.39 -12.73
CA GLN A 354 3.48 -11.34 -13.05
C GLN A 354 3.28 -10.71 -14.44
N GLU A 355 2.69 -11.44 -15.39
CA GLU A 355 2.35 -10.92 -16.71
C GLU A 355 1.33 -9.77 -16.66
N ASP A 356 0.60 -9.62 -15.54
CA ASP A 356 -0.48 -8.65 -15.35
C ASP A 356 -0.04 -7.35 -14.67
N TRP A 357 1.26 -7.12 -14.48
CA TRP A 357 1.84 -5.88 -13.94
C TRP A 357 1.22 -4.57 -14.50
N ASN A 358 1.06 -4.47 -15.83
CA ASN A 358 0.43 -3.32 -16.49
C ASN A 358 -1.08 -3.20 -16.15
N LEU A 359 -1.74 -4.32 -15.88
CA LEU A 359 -3.14 -4.34 -15.43
C LEU A 359 -3.24 -3.87 -13.97
N TRP A 360 -2.27 -4.24 -13.12
CA TRP A 360 -2.18 -3.78 -11.74
C TRP A 360 -1.95 -2.27 -11.65
N ASP A 361 -1.10 -1.71 -12.52
CA ASP A 361 -0.90 -0.26 -12.64
C ASP A 361 -2.17 0.47 -13.11
N CYS A 362 -2.97 -0.18 -13.95
CA CYS A 362 -4.30 0.29 -14.34
C CYS A 362 -5.37 0.01 -13.28
N VAL A 363 -5.04 -0.76 -12.25
CA VAL A 363 -5.93 -1.10 -11.14
C VAL A 363 -7.24 -1.74 -11.66
N TYR A 364 -7.09 -2.64 -12.63
CA TYR A 364 -8.15 -3.04 -13.57
C TYR A 364 -9.43 -3.59 -12.92
N VAL A 365 -9.31 -4.31 -11.79
CA VAL A 365 -10.44 -4.89 -11.04
C VAL A 365 -11.14 -3.92 -10.08
N LEU A 366 -10.69 -2.66 -10.00
CA LEU A 366 -11.25 -1.68 -9.07
C LEU A 366 -12.33 -0.79 -9.65
N TRP A 367 -12.48 -0.71 -10.96
CA TRP A 367 -13.38 0.24 -11.62
C TRP A 367 -14.82 -0.26 -11.74
N ASP A 368 -15.78 0.65 -11.60
CA ASP A 368 -17.19 0.37 -11.91
C ASP A 368 -17.43 0.48 -13.42
N ILE A 369 -16.95 -0.51 -14.15
CA ILE A 369 -17.12 -0.59 -15.60
C ILE A 369 -18.55 -1.03 -15.92
N GLN A 370 -19.37 -0.09 -16.38
CA GLN A 370 -20.69 -0.37 -16.94
C GLN A 370 -20.56 -0.63 -18.46
N ASP A 371 -21.40 -1.51 -18.99
CA ASP A 371 -21.70 -1.62 -20.43
C ASP A 371 -20.64 -2.23 -21.38
N ARG A 372 -19.71 -3.08 -20.90
CA ARG A 372 -18.81 -3.82 -21.80
C ARG A 372 -19.08 -5.32 -21.80
N GLN A 373 -19.17 -5.90 -23.01
CA GLN A 373 -19.23 -7.36 -23.18
C GLN A 373 -17.87 -8.00 -22.81
N GLU A 374 -17.88 -9.22 -22.29
CA GLU A 374 -16.69 -9.96 -21.83
C GLU A 374 -15.59 -10.05 -22.90
N SER A 375 -15.97 -10.28 -24.17
CA SER A 375 -15.03 -10.36 -25.29
C SER A 375 -14.28 -9.05 -25.56
N GLN A 376 -14.94 -7.90 -25.35
CA GLN A 376 -14.34 -6.58 -25.49
C GLN A 376 -13.41 -6.25 -24.32
N MET A 377 -13.68 -6.80 -23.14
CA MET A 377 -12.83 -6.66 -21.96
C MET A 377 -11.52 -7.44 -22.13
N ASN A 378 -11.60 -8.68 -22.61
CA ASN A 378 -10.41 -9.50 -22.87
C ASN A 378 -9.46 -8.81 -23.88
N GLU A 379 -9.97 -8.44 -25.06
CA GLU A 379 -9.15 -7.78 -26.09
C GLU A 379 -8.51 -6.47 -25.59
N PHE A 380 -9.27 -5.69 -24.79
CA PHE A 380 -8.77 -4.47 -24.21
C PHE A 380 -7.60 -4.72 -23.25
N TRP A 381 -7.74 -5.64 -22.30
CA TRP A 381 -6.72 -5.90 -21.29
C TRP A 381 -5.52 -6.67 -21.87
N GLU A 382 -5.72 -7.53 -22.88
CA GLU A 382 -4.62 -8.12 -23.64
C GLU A 382 -3.75 -7.07 -24.32
N ARG A 383 -4.35 -6.01 -24.88
CA ARG A 383 -3.60 -4.90 -25.44
C ARG A 383 -2.79 -4.18 -24.37
N VAL A 384 -3.39 -3.93 -23.20
CA VAL A 384 -2.70 -3.30 -22.06
C VAL A 384 -1.54 -4.16 -21.57
N ARG A 385 -1.72 -5.49 -21.50
CA ARG A 385 -0.69 -6.45 -21.10
C ARG A 385 0.54 -6.40 -22.00
N ARG A 386 0.36 -6.20 -23.30
CA ARG A 386 1.43 -6.17 -24.32
C ARG A 386 2.22 -4.86 -24.36
N GLU A 387 1.77 -3.82 -23.68
CA GLU A 387 2.52 -2.57 -23.63
C GLU A 387 3.85 -2.78 -22.88
N PRO A 388 4.91 -2.04 -23.25
CA PRO A 388 6.07 -1.91 -22.38
C PRO A 388 5.67 -1.37 -21.01
N SER A 389 6.58 -1.44 -20.04
CA SER A 389 6.33 -0.89 -18.70
C SER A 389 5.79 0.52 -18.77
N MET A 390 4.65 0.73 -18.13
CA MET A 390 4.13 2.09 -17.96
C MET A 390 5.00 2.90 -16.99
N PHE A 391 5.72 2.22 -16.10
CA PHE A 391 6.61 2.82 -15.11
C PHE A 391 7.94 2.06 -15.05
N PRO A 392 8.79 2.19 -16.09
CA PRO A 392 10.07 1.51 -16.11
C PRO A 392 10.94 1.97 -14.92
N PRO A 393 11.76 1.08 -14.33
CA PRO A 393 12.70 1.44 -13.27
C PRO A 393 13.54 2.67 -13.64
N TYR A 394 13.85 3.52 -12.65
CA TYR A 394 14.58 4.77 -12.92
C TYR A 394 15.98 4.50 -13.48
N ARG A 395 16.62 3.40 -13.08
CA ARG A 395 17.89 2.90 -13.64
C ARG A 395 17.84 2.78 -15.16
N ASN A 396 16.71 2.38 -15.75
CA ASN A 396 16.61 2.18 -17.21
C ASN A 396 16.75 3.49 -17.99
N THR A 397 16.71 4.64 -17.31
CA THR A 397 16.99 5.94 -17.93
C THR A 397 18.48 6.27 -18.01
N TRP A 398 19.36 5.46 -17.42
CA TRP A 398 20.81 5.64 -17.37
C TRP A 398 21.55 4.66 -18.27
N LEU A 399 22.66 5.11 -18.85
CA LEU A 399 23.62 4.23 -19.50
C LEU A 399 24.53 3.59 -18.45
N GLU A 400 25.00 2.36 -18.69
CA GLU A 400 25.87 1.64 -17.75
C GLU A 400 27.15 2.43 -17.41
N GLU A 401 27.72 3.13 -18.40
CA GLU A 401 28.90 4.00 -18.21
C GLU A 401 28.60 5.20 -17.29
N GLU A 402 27.39 5.77 -17.37
CA GLU A 402 26.96 6.89 -16.51
C GLU A 402 26.76 6.43 -15.06
N ILE A 403 26.22 5.21 -14.87
CA ILE A 403 26.05 4.61 -13.55
C ILE A 403 27.43 4.43 -12.90
N GLN A 404 28.36 3.76 -13.60
CA GLN A 404 29.72 3.53 -13.10
C GLN A 404 30.45 4.85 -12.82
N GLN A 405 30.27 5.87 -13.66
CA GLN A 405 30.84 7.19 -13.41
C GLN A 405 30.25 7.83 -12.15
N SER A 406 28.92 7.86 -12.01
CA SER A 406 28.24 8.45 -10.84
C SER A 406 28.60 7.74 -9.54
N GLU A 407 28.64 6.41 -9.54
CA GLU A 407 29.04 5.61 -8.38
C GLU A 407 30.48 5.93 -7.94
N ARG A 408 31.43 6.00 -8.88
CA ARG A 408 32.81 6.38 -8.58
C ARG A 408 32.91 7.81 -8.03
N GLU A 409 32.28 8.77 -8.69
CA GLU A 409 32.33 10.18 -8.26
C GLU A 409 31.73 10.36 -6.86
N ARG A 410 30.59 9.74 -6.57
CA ARG A 410 29.98 9.77 -5.22
C ARG A 410 30.84 9.09 -4.17
N THR A 411 31.43 7.94 -4.49
CA THR A 411 32.38 7.23 -3.61
C THR A 411 33.55 8.14 -3.23
N ASP A 412 34.11 8.86 -4.21
CA ASP A 412 35.22 9.78 -3.98
C ASP A 412 34.82 11.00 -3.12
N ILE A 413 33.62 11.55 -3.37
CA ILE A 413 33.07 12.64 -2.56
C ILE A 413 32.91 12.19 -1.11
N TYR A 414 32.35 11.00 -0.89
CA TYR A 414 32.16 10.41 0.43
C TYR A 414 33.48 10.24 1.17
N PHE A 415 34.49 9.65 0.53
CA PHE A 415 35.82 9.47 1.15
C PHE A 415 36.56 10.79 1.40
N ALA A 416 36.23 11.85 0.67
CA ALA A 416 36.72 13.20 0.95
C ALA A 416 35.98 13.86 2.15
N GLY A 417 34.98 13.20 2.74
CA GLY A 417 34.17 13.71 3.85
C GLY A 417 32.94 14.51 3.41
N GLY A 418 32.53 14.39 2.15
CA GLY A 418 31.36 15.06 1.60
C GLY A 418 30.09 14.23 1.71
N SER A 419 28.93 14.90 1.75
CA SER A 419 27.61 14.26 1.72
C SER A 419 26.59 15.12 0.95
N GLY A 420 25.46 14.52 0.57
CA GLY A 420 24.36 15.20 -0.12
C GLY A 420 24.08 14.68 -1.53
N TYR A 421 23.52 15.54 -2.38
CA TYR A 421 23.03 15.17 -3.71
C TYR A 421 24.10 15.39 -4.80
N TRP A 422 24.40 14.34 -5.57
CA TRP A 422 25.23 14.39 -6.76
C TRP A 422 24.40 14.36 -8.05
N PRO A 423 24.47 15.39 -8.91
CA PRO A 423 23.66 15.48 -10.11
C PRO A 423 24.17 14.57 -11.24
N ARG A 424 23.23 14.09 -12.06
CA ARG A 424 23.56 13.33 -13.28
C ARG A 424 24.29 14.22 -14.29
N ASN A 425 25.33 13.68 -14.92
CA ASN A 425 26.03 14.25 -16.08
C ASN A 425 26.53 15.70 -15.90
N SER A 426 26.74 16.14 -14.65
CA SER A 426 27.26 17.48 -14.37
C SER A 426 28.14 17.47 -13.13
N ILE A 427 29.21 18.25 -13.15
CA ILE A 427 30.07 18.47 -11.98
C ILE A 427 29.52 19.69 -11.26
N ASP A 428 28.64 19.48 -10.29
CA ASP A 428 28.07 20.54 -9.46
C ASP A 428 28.05 20.15 -7.99
N PHE A 429 28.85 20.86 -7.20
CA PHE A 429 28.97 20.69 -5.75
C PHE A 429 27.98 21.55 -4.95
N SER A 430 27.02 22.25 -5.60
CA SER A 430 26.09 23.17 -4.93
C SER A 430 25.23 22.50 -3.85
N LYS A 431 24.94 21.21 -4.01
CA LYS A 431 24.19 20.38 -3.05
C LYS A 431 25.07 19.42 -2.25
N ILE A 432 26.39 19.59 -2.30
CA ILE A 432 27.36 18.81 -1.53
C ILE A 432 27.84 19.62 -0.33
N GLN A 433 27.75 19.01 0.84
CA GLN A 433 28.22 19.55 2.12
C GLN A 433 29.52 18.87 2.54
N GLY A 434 30.23 19.42 3.52
CA GLY A 434 31.43 18.79 4.12
C GLY A 434 32.76 18.98 3.36
N LEU A 435 32.74 19.47 2.12
CA LEU A 435 33.96 19.68 1.32
C LEU A 435 34.41 21.13 1.22
N SER A 436 35.71 21.36 1.42
CA SER A 436 36.41 22.61 1.09
C SER A 436 36.65 22.77 -0.42
N ASP A 437 36.89 24.01 -0.88
CA ASP A 437 37.18 24.28 -2.30
C ASP A 437 38.45 23.58 -2.79
N GLU A 438 39.44 23.37 -1.91
CA GLU A 438 40.64 22.60 -2.23
C GLU A 438 40.32 21.12 -2.50
N GLN A 439 39.47 20.51 -1.67
CA GLN A 439 39.03 19.11 -1.86
C GLN A 439 38.24 18.96 -3.15
N LYS A 440 37.30 19.88 -3.43
CA LYS A 440 36.55 19.92 -4.69
C LYS A 440 37.49 20.01 -5.90
N GLY A 441 38.51 20.87 -5.83
CA GLY A 441 39.53 21.02 -6.87
C GLY A 441 40.33 19.73 -7.12
N LYS A 442 40.71 19.01 -6.06
CA LYS A 442 41.42 17.72 -6.16
C LYS A 442 40.57 16.65 -6.85
N LEU A 443 39.29 16.54 -6.48
CA LEU A 443 38.35 15.60 -7.08
C LEU A 443 38.16 15.85 -8.59
N ILE A 444 37.96 17.12 -8.98
CA ILE A 444 37.81 17.49 -10.39
C ILE A 444 39.05 17.11 -11.21
N THR A 445 40.25 17.33 -10.66
CA THR A 445 41.50 16.96 -11.33
C THR A 445 41.60 15.45 -11.50
N LYS A 446 41.31 14.67 -10.43
CA LYS A 446 41.29 13.21 -10.47
C LYS A 446 40.40 12.68 -11.59
N TRP A 447 39.13 13.11 -11.66
CA TRP A 447 38.18 12.61 -12.65
C TRP A 447 38.52 13.04 -14.09
N LYS A 448 39.23 14.15 -14.28
CA LYS A 448 39.71 14.58 -15.61
C LYS A 448 40.88 13.74 -16.09
N GLU A 449 41.81 13.40 -15.20
CA GLU A 449 42.96 12.56 -15.52
C GLU A 449 42.51 11.14 -15.89
N GLU A 450 41.52 10.59 -15.17
CA GLU A 450 40.97 9.26 -15.43
C GLU A 450 40.22 9.14 -16.75
N LYS A 451 39.59 10.22 -17.26
CA LYS A 451 38.93 10.23 -18.59
C LYS A 451 39.90 10.21 -19.78
N HIS A 452 41.21 10.37 -19.54
CA HIS A 452 42.25 10.40 -20.57
C HIS A 452 43.14 9.13 -20.60
N THR A 453 42.84 8.17 -19.73
CA THR A 453 43.40 6.80 -19.70
C THR A 453 42.34 5.81 -20.17
#